data_AF-L1QF17-F1
#
_entry.id   AF-L1QF17-F1
#
_cell.length_a   1.000
_cell.length_b   1.000
_cell.length_c   1.000
_cell.angle_alpha   90.00
_cell.angle_beta   90.00
_cell.angle_gamma   90.00
#
_symmetry.space_group_name_H-M   'P 1'
#
loop_
_entity.id
_entity.type
_entity.pdbx_description
1 polymer ?
#
loop_
_entity_poly.entity_id
_entity_poly.type
_entity_poly.pdbx_seq_one_letter_code
_entity_poly.pdbx_strand_id
1 'polypeptide(L)'
;MRFNTLFGYFILITFSPLIGKLIKNIILLYKQYKKFKTPNSLVQLIYRLTPYEFEIWSGEYLTKLGFTNVTVLPLEMDGEKDIICYKNNEKYYVKCKRYSLTNSVTLYQAEKLLGAMIADDVDNGIIITTGHISKDAKAFLSSLKKPYNIDIISADDLTLTYSQYILETKTS
;
A
#
# COMPACT_ATOMS: atom_id res chain seq x y z
N MET A 1 31.56 4.67 -56.42
CA MET A 1 30.13 4.37 -56.64
C MET A 1 29.32 5.55 -56.11
N ARG A 2 28.76 6.41 -56.96
CA ARG A 2 27.98 7.57 -56.50
C ARG A 2 26.64 7.07 -55.96
N PHE A 3 26.41 7.17 -54.65
CA PHE A 3 25.11 6.89 -54.08
C PHE A 3 24.09 7.81 -54.75
N ASN A 4 23.14 7.22 -55.46
CA ASN A 4 22.13 7.97 -56.18
C ASN A 4 21.20 8.61 -55.15
N THR A 5 21.11 9.93 -55.13
CA THR A 5 20.35 10.69 -54.12
C THR A 5 18.89 10.25 -54.08
N LEU A 6 18.31 9.87 -55.22
CA LEU A 6 16.98 9.27 -55.33
C LEU A 6 16.80 7.99 -54.49
N PHE A 7 17.82 7.12 -54.46
CA PHE A 7 17.78 5.87 -53.71
C PHE A 7 17.81 6.13 -52.18
N GLY A 8 18.53 7.18 -51.77
CA GLY A 8 18.52 7.66 -50.39
C GLY A 8 17.14 8.14 -49.92
N TYR A 9 16.42 8.89 -50.76
CA TYR A 9 15.04 9.32 -50.45
C TYR A 9 14.07 8.14 -50.33
N PHE A 10 14.23 7.11 -51.16
CA PHE A 10 13.38 5.91 -51.12
C PHE A 10 13.56 5.13 -49.80
N ILE A 11 14.79 5.03 -49.30
CA ILE A 11 15.10 4.41 -48.01
C ILE A 11 14.49 5.23 -46.85
N LEU A 12 14.58 6.57 -46.88
CA LEU A 12 14.00 7.41 -45.83
C LEU A 12 12.47 7.31 -45.75
N ILE A 13 11.79 7.23 -46.90
CA ILE A 13 10.33 7.11 -46.98
C ILE A 13 9.84 5.77 -46.43
N THR A 14 10.55 4.68 -46.70
CA THR A 14 10.15 3.33 -46.27
C THR A 14 10.41 3.05 -44.80
N PHE A 15 11.46 3.65 -44.23
CA PHE A 15 11.77 3.51 -42.80
C PHE A 15 10.98 4.48 -41.91
N SER A 16 10.54 5.63 -42.43
CA SER A 16 9.69 6.61 -41.74
C SER A 16 8.53 6.02 -40.91
N PRO A 17 7.67 5.11 -41.43
CA PRO A 17 6.57 4.53 -40.67
C PRO A 17 7.03 3.56 -39.56
N LEU A 18 8.16 2.86 -39.75
CA LEU A 18 8.77 2.00 -38.74
C LEU A 18 9.32 2.84 -37.58
N ILE A 19 10.02 3.94 -37.87
CA ILE A 19 10.48 4.91 -36.87
C ILE A 19 9.27 5.48 -36.10
N GLY A 20 8.20 5.86 -36.80
CA GLY A 20 6.98 6.38 -36.16
C GLY A 20 6.34 5.40 -35.18
N LYS A 21 6.27 4.10 -35.54
CA LYS A 21 5.77 3.04 -34.65
C LYS A 21 6.67 2.86 -33.43
N LEU A 22 7.99 2.94 -33.61
CA LEU A 22 8.97 2.81 -32.53
C LEU A 22 8.88 3.98 -31.54
N ILE A 23 8.79 5.22 -32.05
CA ILE A 23 8.57 6.43 -31.25
C ILE A 23 7.25 6.34 -30.48
N LYS A 24 6.16 5.89 -31.13
CA LYS A 24 4.85 5.71 -30.47
C LYS A 24 4.92 4.71 -29.33
N ASN A 25 5.62 3.59 -29.51
CA ASN A 25 5.84 2.60 -28.45
C ASN A 25 6.67 3.18 -27.31
N ILE A 26 7.74 3.93 -27.61
CA ILE A 26 8.55 4.62 -26.59
C ILE A 26 7.70 5.64 -25.80
N ILE A 27 6.83 6.40 -26.47
CA ILE A 27 5.93 7.35 -25.81
C ILE A 27 4.89 6.61 -24.94
N LEU A 28 4.36 5.48 -25.40
CA LEU A 28 3.43 4.65 -24.62
C LEU A 28 4.11 4.07 -23.38
N LEU A 29 5.33 3.53 -23.53
CA LEU A 29 6.15 3.02 -22.44
C LEU A 29 6.48 4.15 -21.45
N TYR A 30 6.85 5.34 -21.94
CA TYR A 30 7.10 6.50 -21.09
C TYR A 30 5.86 6.99 -20.35
N LYS A 31 4.68 7.01 -21.00
CA LYS A 31 3.39 7.33 -20.34
C LYS A 31 3.04 6.30 -19.27
N GLN A 32 3.27 5.02 -19.55
CA GLN A 32 3.05 3.94 -18.59
C GLN A 32 4.00 4.08 -17.40
N TYR A 33 5.30 4.25 -17.64
CA TYR A 33 6.32 4.51 -16.62
C TYR A 33 6.00 5.75 -15.78
N LYS A 34 5.63 6.88 -16.41
CA LYS A 34 5.27 8.11 -15.70
C LYS A 34 4.04 7.91 -14.81
N LYS A 35 3.04 7.16 -15.27
CA LYS A 35 1.86 6.78 -14.48
C LYS A 35 2.24 5.94 -13.26
N PHE A 36 3.19 5.01 -13.40
CA PHE A 36 3.74 4.21 -12.30
C PHE A 36 4.63 5.01 -11.34
N LYS A 37 5.33 6.05 -11.82
CA LYS A 37 6.18 6.93 -11.00
C LYS A 37 5.39 7.97 -10.19
N THR A 38 4.12 8.24 -10.53
CA THR A 38 3.25 9.10 -9.73
C THR A 38 2.99 8.46 -8.35
N PRO A 39 3.11 9.18 -7.22
CA PRO A 39 2.91 8.66 -5.85
C PRO A 39 1.58 7.91 -5.64
N ASN A 40 0.56 8.20 -6.44
CA ASN A 40 -0.73 7.50 -6.43
C ASN A 40 -0.69 6.05 -6.96
N SER A 41 0.44 5.54 -7.48
CA SER A 41 0.49 4.21 -8.10
C SER A 41 0.40 3.05 -7.11
N LEU A 42 1.03 3.16 -5.93
CA LEU A 42 0.98 2.13 -4.89
C LEU A 42 -0.43 2.00 -4.33
N VAL A 43 -1.03 3.12 -3.91
CA VAL A 43 -2.40 3.13 -3.39
C VAL A 43 -3.38 2.54 -4.42
N GLN A 44 -3.21 2.86 -5.70
CA GLN A 44 -3.99 2.26 -6.79
C GLN A 44 -3.75 0.75 -6.97
N LEU A 45 -2.56 0.25 -6.64
CA LEU A 45 -2.24 -1.18 -6.67
C LEU A 45 -2.83 -1.89 -5.45
N ILE A 46 -2.70 -1.31 -4.26
CA ILE A 46 -3.33 -1.80 -3.02
C ILE A 46 -4.85 -1.85 -3.18
N TYR A 47 -5.45 -0.86 -3.87
CA TYR A 47 -6.88 -0.85 -4.17
C TYR A 47 -7.36 -2.03 -5.03
N ARG A 48 -6.46 -2.73 -5.72
CA ARG A 48 -6.80 -3.91 -6.53
C ARG A 48 -6.71 -5.21 -5.75
N LEU A 49 -6.09 -5.20 -4.57
CA LEU A 49 -6.02 -6.35 -3.70
C LEU A 49 -7.44 -6.69 -3.19
N THR A 50 -7.69 -7.98 -3.01
CA THR A 50 -8.77 -8.45 -2.16
C THR A 50 -8.51 -8.05 -0.70
N PRO A 51 -9.53 -8.07 0.19
CA PRO A 51 -9.30 -7.80 1.61
C PRO A 51 -8.20 -8.68 2.24
N TYR A 52 -8.18 -9.98 1.92
CA TYR A 52 -7.18 -10.90 2.45
C TYR A 52 -5.77 -10.64 1.88
N GLU A 53 -5.66 -10.38 0.58
CA GLU A 53 -4.37 -9.99 -0.01
C GLU A 53 -3.83 -8.69 0.60
N PHE A 54 -4.71 -7.78 1.02
CA PHE A 54 -4.32 -6.58 1.74
C PHE A 54 -3.81 -6.87 3.16
N GLU A 55 -4.38 -7.85 3.86
CA GLU A 55 -3.87 -8.32 5.14
C GLU A 55 -2.47 -8.92 5.00
N ILE A 56 -2.25 -9.76 3.98
CA ILE A 56 -0.93 -10.31 3.64
C ILE A 56 0.07 -9.18 3.34
N TRP A 57 -0.30 -8.25 2.47
CA TRP A 57 0.54 -7.10 2.13
C TRP A 57 0.88 -6.25 3.35
N SER A 58 -0.08 -6.05 4.25
CA SER A 58 0.11 -5.30 5.49
C SER A 58 1.07 -6.00 6.45
N GLY A 59 1.09 -7.34 6.47
CA GLY A 59 2.06 -8.12 7.23
C GLY A 59 3.50 -7.92 6.73
N GLU A 60 3.70 -7.96 5.41
CA GLU A 60 4.99 -7.65 4.79
C GLU A 60 5.42 -6.21 5.11
N TYR A 61 4.49 -5.26 5.01
CA TYR A 61 4.71 -3.87 5.35
C TYR A 61 5.17 -3.69 6.81
N LEU A 62 4.49 -4.33 7.77
CA LEU A 62 4.89 -4.32 9.19
C LEU A 62 6.29 -4.92 9.40
N THR A 63 6.61 -6.01 8.70
CA THR A 63 7.95 -6.60 8.74
C THR A 63 9.02 -5.59 8.32
N LYS A 64 8.76 -4.79 7.27
CA LYS A 64 9.65 -3.70 6.85
C LYS A 64 9.76 -2.56 7.87
N LEU A 65 8.73 -2.31 8.65
CA LEU A 65 8.74 -1.36 9.77
C LEU A 65 9.44 -1.90 11.03
N GLY A 66 10.07 -3.07 10.95
CA GLY A 66 10.82 -3.68 12.04
C GLY A 66 9.97 -4.47 13.03
N PHE A 67 8.72 -4.80 12.68
CA PHE A 67 7.95 -5.78 13.46
C PHE A 67 8.47 -7.20 13.20
N THR A 68 8.33 -8.06 14.19
CA THR A 68 8.79 -9.45 14.22
C THR A 68 7.62 -10.38 14.49
N ASN A 69 7.80 -11.68 14.22
CA ASN A 69 6.79 -12.72 14.42
C ASN A 69 5.42 -12.37 13.82
N VAL A 70 5.43 -11.76 12.63
CA VAL A 70 4.22 -11.28 11.95
C VAL A 70 3.42 -12.47 11.43
N THR A 71 2.21 -12.65 11.96
CA THR A 71 1.32 -13.76 11.62
C THR A 71 -0.01 -13.22 11.14
N VAL A 72 -0.34 -13.45 9.87
CA VAL A 72 -1.65 -13.13 9.28
C VAL A 72 -2.61 -14.26 9.59
N LEU A 73 -3.77 -13.93 10.16
CA LEU A 73 -4.75 -14.90 10.61
C LEU A 73 -5.60 -15.44 9.45
N PRO A 74 -6.09 -16.69 9.53
CA PRO A 74 -7.01 -17.23 8.53
C PRO A 74 -8.35 -16.50 8.49
N LEU A 75 -8.98 -16.49 7.32
CA LEU A 75 -10.29 -15.85 7.06
C LEU A 75 -11.44 -16.38 7.95
N GLU A 76 -11.33 -17.59 8.49
CA GLU A 76 -12.36 -18.26 9.27
C GLU A 76 -12.44 -17.78 10.74
N MET A 77 -11.48 -16.96 11.18
CA MET A 77 -11.51 -16.36 12.51
C MET A 77 -12.52 -15.20 12.58
N ASP A 78 -13.04 -14.89 13.78
CA ASP A 78 -14.12 -13.92 14.06
C ASP A 78 -13.84 -12.45 13.61
N GLY A 79 -12.67 -12.22 13.01
CA GLY A 79 -12.33 -10.99 12.31
C GLY A 79 -12.18 -9.78 13.24
N GLU A 80 -11.88 -9.99 14.52
CA GLU A 80 -11.58 -8.92 15.47
C GLU A 80 -10.20 -8.30 15.20
N LYS A 81 -9.26 -9.14 14.80
CA LYS A 81 -7.88 -8.83 14.43
C LYS A 81 -7.52 -9.67 13.20
N ASP A 82 -6.62 -9.16 12.39
CA ASP A 82 -6.19 -9.80 11.14
C ASP A 82 -4.72 -10.22 11.21
N ILE A 83 -3.90 -9.52 12.01
CA ILE A 83 -2.48 -9.83 12.17
C ILE A 83 -2.09 -9.76 13.65
N ILE A 84 -1.21 -10.65 14.06
CA ILE A 84 -0.50 -10.61 15.34
C ILE A 84 0.99 -10.40 15.05
N CYS A 85 1.62 -9.45 15.72
CA CYS A 85 3.05 -9.20 15.56
C CYS A 85 3.67 -8.65 16.85
N TYR A 86 5.00 -8.48 16.84
CA TYR A 86 5.76 -8.03 17.99
C TYR A 86 6.73 -6.92 17.62
N LYS A 87 6.91 -5.94 18.52
CA LYS A 87 7.94 -4.91 18.41
C LYS A 87 8.45 -4.54 19.79
N ASN A 88 9.76 -4.50 19.98
CA ASN A 88 10.38 -4.22 21.28
C ASN A 88 9.84 -5.11 22.43
N ASN A 89 9.63 -6.40 22.16
CA ASN A 89 9.03 -7.40 23.06
C ASN A 89 7.56 -7.16 23.45
N GLU A 90 6.89 -6.15 22.88
CA GLU A 90 5.45 -5.93 23.07
C GLU A 90 4.65 -6.58 21.95
N LYS A 91 3.51 -7.19 22.30
CA LYS A 91 2.58 -7.82 21.36
C LYS A 91 1.62 -6.77 20.79
N TYR A 92 1.31 -6.88 19.52
CA TYR A 92 0.41 -6.00 18.79
C TYR A 92 -0.70 -6.79 18.11
N TYR A 93 -1.92 -6.29 18.21
CA TYR A 93 -3.06 -6.72 17.40
C TYR A 93 -3.35 -5.72 16.29
N VAL A 94 -3.44 -6.22 15.06
CA VAL A 94 -3.60 -5.36 13.90
C VAL A 94 -4.93 -5.64 13.22
N LYS A 95 -5.67 -4.59 12.89
CA LYS A 95 -6.85 -4.63 12.05
C LYS A 95 -6.56 -3.95 10.71
N CYS A 96 -6.81 -4.66 9.62
CA CYS A 96 -6.63 -4.18 8.26
C CYS A 96 -8.00 -3.83 7.65
N LYS A 97 -8.11 -2.64 7.05
CA LYS A 97 -9.32 -2.18 6.36
C LYS A 97 -8.97 -1.59 5.01
N ARG A 98 -9.10 -2.41 3.96
CA ARG A 98 -8.96 -1.97 2.58
C ARG A 98 -10.22 -1.26 2.08
N TYR A 99 -10.36 0.01 2.43
CA TYR A 99 -11.52 0.85 2.11
C TYR A 99 -11.21 1.88 1.03
N SER A 100 -12.20 2.16 0.17
CA SER A 100 -12.14 3.28 -0.77
C SER A 100 -11.96 4.59 -0.02
N LEU A 101 -11.47 5.62 -0.72
CA LEU A 101 -11.30 6.97 -0.18
C LEU A 101 -12.60 7.57 0.38
N THR A 102 -13.76 7.10 -0.05
CA THR A 102 -15.06 7.57 0.46
C THR A 102 -15.53 6.83 1.71
N ASN A 103 -14.90 5.70 2.04
CA ASN A 103 -15.27 4.85 3.17
C ASN A 103 -14.35 5.10 4.35
N SER A 104 -14.90 4.92 5.55
CA SER A 104 -14.19 5.18 6.80
C SER A 104 -14.20 3.97 7.71
N VAL A 105 -13.10 3.77 8.43
CA VAL A 105 -13.09 2.93 9.64
C VAL A 105 -14.05 3.55 10.65
N THR A 106 -14.97 2.74 11.14
CA THR A 106 -16.03 3.17 12.06
C THR A 106 -15.62 2.97 13.52
N LEU A 107 -16.34 3.62 14.43
CA LEU A 107 -16.16 3.45 15.87
C LEU A 107 -16.24 1.97 16.27
N TYR A 108 -17.26 1.26 15.80
CA TYR A 108 -17.46 -0.17 16.03
C TYR A 108 -16.22 -1.02 15.72
N GLN A 109 -15.47 -0.68 14.68
CA GLN A 109 -14.27 -1.44 14.31
C GLN A 109 -13.11 -1.20 15.27
N ALA A 110 -12.96 0.04 15.75
CA ALA A 110 -11.97 0.36 16.78
C ALA A 110 -12.34 -0.30 18.12
N GLU A 111 -13.61 -0.29 18.50
CA GLU A 111 -14.12 -0.96 19.71
C GLU A 111 -13.93 -2.47 19.64
N LYS A 112 -14.21 -3.10 18.49
CA LYS A 112 -14.02 -4.54 18.30
C LYS A 112 -12.54 -4.95 18.45
N LEU A 113 -11.61 -4.15 17.90
CA LEU A 113 -10.17 -4.38 18.10
C LEU A 113 -9.78 -4.23 19.58
N LEU A 114 -10.25 -3.16 20.23
CA LEU A 114 -9.99 -2.95 21.67
C LEU A 114 -10.56 -4.09 22.52
N GLY A 115 -11.75 -4.61 22.19
CA GLY A 115 -12.35 -5.75 22.88
C GLY A 115 -11.46 -7.00 22.84
N ALA A 116 -10.91 -7.33 21.67
CA ALA A 116 -9.97 -8.43 21.53
C ALA A 116 -8.65 -8.19 22.28
N MET A 117 -8.17 -6.95 22.29
CA MET A 117 -7.00 -6.54 23.07
C MET A 117 -7.20 -6.76 24.57
N ILE A 118 -8.34 -6.30 25.10
CA ILE A 118 -8.70 -6.48 26.51
C ILE A 118 -8.85 -7.96 26.85
N ALA A 119 -9.50 -8.75 25.98
CA ALA A 119 -9.74 -10.17 26.22
C ALA A 119 -8.45 -11.00 26.31
N ASP A 120 -7.42 -10.60 25.56
CA ASP A 120 -6.15 -11.34 25.45
C ASP A 120 -4.98 -10.68 26.22
N ASP A 121 -5.24 -9.66 27.04
CA ASP A 121 -4.24 -8.88 27.80
C ASP A 121 -3.14 -8.29 26.90
N VAL A 122 -3.56 -7.62 25.82
CA VAL A 122 -2.68 -6.97 24.83
C VAL A 122 -2.87 -5.46 24.85
N ASP A 123 -1.81 -4.73 25.17
CA ASP A 123 -1.88 -3.27 25.33
C ASP A 123 -1.89 -2.50 24.01
N ASN A 124 -1.29 -3.06 22.96
CA ASN A 124 -1.04 -2.32 21.73
C ASN A 124 -1.86 -2.86 20.54
N GLY A 125 -2.48 -1.93 19.82
CA GLY A 125 -3.21 -2.18 18.59
C GLY A 125 -2.73 -1.30 17.44
N ILE A 126 -3.00 -1.73 16.21
CA ILE A 126 -2.75 -0.94 15.00
C ILE A 126 -3.95 -1.10 14.06
N ILE A 127 -4.46 0.00 13.52
CA ILE A 127 -5.41 -0.01 12.42
C ILE A 127 -4.70 0.44 11.15
N ILE A 128 -4.61 -0.46 10.16
CA ILE A 128 -4.05 -0.15 8.85
C ILE A 128 -5.20 0.01 7.86
N THR A 129 -5.29 1.16 7.19
CA THR A 129 -6.39 1.44 6.26
C THR A 129 -5.97 2.23 5.04
N THR A 130 -6.59 1.93 3.90
CA THR A 130 -6.50 2.78 2.69
C THR A 130 -7.57 3.86 2.62
N GLY A 131 -8.56 3.81 3.52
CA GLY A 131 -9.64 4.78 3.61
C GLY A 131 -9.40 5.81 4.72
N HIS A 132 -10.46 6.52 5.11
CA HIS A 132 -10.40 7.46 6.22
C HIS A 132 -10.72 6.79 7.56
N ILE A 133 -10.55 7.54 8.66
CA ILE A 133 -11.06 7.18 9.98
C ILE A 133 -12.19 8.15 10.30
N SER A 134 -13.34 7.64 10.77
CA SER A 134 -14.48 8.49 11.13
C SER A 134 -14.12 9.42 12.29
N LYS A 135 -14.84 10.54 12.41
CA LYS A 135 -14.61 11.50 13.51
C LYS A 135 -14.80 10.83 14.88
N ASP A 136 -15.82 9.99 15.01
CA ASP A 136 -16.13 9.29 16.26
C ASP A 136 -15.05 8.26 16.60
N ALA A 137 -14.56 7.51 15.61
CA ALA A 137 -13.44 6.60 15.81
C ALA A 137 -12.17 7.34 16.23
N LYS A 138 -11.85 8.49 15.61
CA LYS A 138 -10.71 9.32 16.03
C LYS A 138 -10.87 9.81 17.47
N ALA A 139 -12.05 10.31 17.83
CA ALA A 139 -12.33 10.80 19.18
C ALA A 139 -12.19 9.67 20.22
N PHE A 140 -12.70 8.48 19.90
CA PHE A 140 -12.56 7.28 20.72
C PHE A 140 -11.11 6.89 20.92
N LEU A 141 -10.33 6.75 19.83
CA LEU A 141 -8.91 6.37 19.88
C LEU A 141 -8.09 7.36 20.73
N SER A 142 -8.35 8.66 20.59
CA SER A 142 -7.69 9.70 21.40
C SER A 142 -8.11 9.70 22.87
N SER A 143 -9.24 9.06 23.21
CA SER A 143 -9.76 8.97 24.58
C SER A 143 -9.31 7.71 25.32
N LEU A 144 -8.59 6.79 24.65
CA LEU A 144 -8.11 5.56 25.25
C LEU A 144 -7.19 5.86 26.43
N LYS A 145 -7.44 5.17 27.55
CA LYS A 145 -6.62 5.27 28.75
C LYS A 145 -5.55 4.19 28.70
N LYS A 146 -4.40 4.51 29.29
CA LYS A 146 -3.34 3.53 29.53
C LYS A 146 -3.88 2.33 30.34
N PRO A 147 -3.38 1.11 30.08
CA PRO A 147 -2.22 0.83 29.22
C PRO A 147 -2.50 0.85 27.71
N TYR A 148 -3.78 0.76 27.30
CA TYR A 148 -4.17 0.58 25.91
C TYR A 148 -3.77 1.73 24.98
N ASN A 149 -3.25 1.38 23.81
CA ASN A 149 -2.95 2.28 22.70
C ASN A 149 -3.32 1.63 21.37
N ILE A 150 -3.97 2.38 20.47
CA ILE A 150 -4.25 1.92 19.11
C ILE A 150 -3.76 2.98 18.12
N ASP A 151 -2.70 2.65 17.40
CA ASP A 151 -2.12 3.53 16.37
C ASP A 151 -2.85 3.37 15.04
N ILE A 152 -2.77 4.40 14.19
CA ILE A 152 -3.35 4.38 12.85
C ILE A 152 -2.24 4.49 11.82
N ILE A 153 -2.24 3.59 10.84
CA ILE A 153 -1.47 3.70 9.61
C ILE A 153 -2.45 3.94 8.46
N SER A 154 -2.48 5.18 8.00
CA SER A 154 -3.39 5.64 6.96
C SER A 154 -2.80 5.50 5.56
N ALA A 155 -3.61 5.75 4.53
CA ALA A 155 -3.17 5.73 3.14
C ALA A 155 -1.97 6.67 2.87
N ASP A 156 -1.91 7.80 3.56
CA ASP A 156 -0.82 8.77 3.42
C ASP A 156 0.50 8.19 3.97
N ASP A 157 0.43 7.49 5.10
CA ASP A 157 1.59 6.83 5.73
C ASP A 157 2.13 5.70 4.83
N LEU A 158 1.24 4.89 4.24
CA LEU A 158 1.60 3.82 3.30
C LEU A 158 2.33 4.37 2.07
N THR A 159 1.95 5.56 1.60
CA THR A 159 2.53 6.20 0.42
C THR A 159 3.93 6.76 0.69
N LEU A 160 4.18 7.24 1.91
CA LEU A 160 5.47 7.78 2.33
C LEU A 160 6.56 6.71 2.33
N THR A 161 6.27 5.54 2.89
CA THR A 161 7.23 4.42 2.97
C THR A 161 7.52 3.80 1.60
N TYR A 162 6.56 3.73 0.68
CA TYR A 162 6.85 3.27 -0.69
C TYR A 162 7.79 4.21 -1.44
N SER A 163 7.63 5.52 -1.22
CA SER A 163 8.53 6.52 -1.81
C SER A 163 9.96 6.30 -1.33
N GLN A 164 10.14 5.99 -0.04
CA GLN A 164 11.45 5.62 0.53
C GLN A 164 11.96 4.29 -0.05
N TYR A 165 11.13 3.26 -0.15
CA TYR A 165 11.49 1.97 -0.73
C TYR A 165 11.98 2.05 -2.19
N ILE A 166 11.32 2.84 -3.05
CA ILE A 166 11.76 3.06 -4.44
C ILE A 166 13.06 3.85 -4.52
N LEU A 167 13.38 4.66 -3.52
CA LEU A 167 14.62 5.42 -3.47
C LEU A 167 15.78 4.56 -3.00
N GLU A 168 15.57 3.71 -1.98
CA GLU A 168 16.59 2.80 -1.44
C GLU A 168 16.96 1.67 -2.43
N THR A 169 15.98 1.15 -3.17
CA THR A 169 16.21 0.13 -4.21
C THR A 169 16.94 0.65 -5.45
N LYS A 170 17.11 1.97 -5.60
CA LYS A 170 17.90 2.58 -6.70
C LYS A 170 19.35 2.86 -6.34
N THR A 171 19.70 2.76 -5.07
CA THR A 171 21.06 2.98 -4.56
C THR A 171 21.85 1.68 -4.35
N SER A 172 21.26 0.53 -4.71
CA SER A 172 21.89 -0.79 -4.73
C SER A 172 22.14 -1.23 -6.17
#